data_AF-A0A7V9JF99-F1
#
_entry.id   AF-A0A7V9JF99-F1
#
_cell.length_a   1.000
_cell.length_b   1.000
_cell.length_c   1.000
_cell.angle_alpha   90.00
_cell.angle_beta   90.00
_cell.angle_gamma   90.00
#
_symmetry.space_group_name_H-M   'P 1'
#
loop_
_entity.id
_entity.type
_entity.pdbx_description
1 polymer ?
#
loop_
_entity_poly.entity_id
_entity_poly.type
_entity_poly.pdbx_seq_one_letter_code
_entity_poly.pdbx_strand_id
1 'polypeptide(L)' 'MRVELIAVPYDSGHRGERMGAGPEHLLHAGLPARLSAAGHEVGVRVVEAPGSWHSEVRTAFELAGLIAAQVRDSRSAGA' A
#
# COMPACT_ATOMS: atom_id res chain seq x y z
N MET A 1 13.35 -14.11 4.09
CA MET A 1 13.34 -12.68 4.46
C MET A 1 11.90 -12.25 4.68
N ARG A 2 11.66 -11.30 5.58
CA ARG A 2 10.35 -10.68 5.75
C ARG A 2 10.17 -9.58 4.71
N VAL A 3 8.99 -9.50 4.09
CA VAL A 3 8.62 -8.51 3.08
C VAL A 3 7.23 -7.96 3.42
N GLU A 4 7.10 -6.66 3.55
CA GLU A 4 5.81 -5.99 3.77
C GLU A 4 5.41 -5.23 2.50
N LEU A 5 4.32 -5.68 1.86
CA LEU A 5 3.73 -5.01 0.71
C LEU A 5 2.76 -3.94 1.19
N ILE A 6 3.11 -2.67 0.98
CA ILE A 6 2.25 -1.52 1.28
C ILE A 6 1.67 -1.01 -0.05
N ALA A 7 0.42 -1.35 -0.33
CA ALA A 7 -0.29 -0.92 -1.53
C ALA A 7 -0.99 0.43 -1.31
N VAL A 8 -0.76 1.39 -2.20
CA VAL A 8 -1.33 2.74 -2.15
C VAL A 8 -2.15 2.96 -3.43
N PRO A 9 -3.43 2.60 -3.46
CA PRO A 9 -4.22 2.56 -4.69
C PRO A 9 -4.78 3.92 -5.08
N TYR A 10 -3.95 4.97 -5.16
CA TYR A 10 -4.40 6.34 -5.42
C TYR A 10 -3.62 7.01 -6.56
N ASP A 11 -4.33 7.77 -7.39
CA ASP A 11 -3.76 8.70 -8.37
C ASP A 11 -4.46 10.06 -8.26
N SER A 12 -3.71 11.12 -7.94
CA SER A 12 -4.26 12.46 -7.65
C SER A 12 -5.46 12.43 -6.68
N GLY A 13 -5.38 11.60 -5.63
CA GLY A 13 -6.45 11.43 -4.63
C GLY A 13 -7.64 10.55 -5.05
N HIS A 14 -7.65 10.04 -6.28
CA HIS A 14 -8.68 9.12 -6.77
C HIS A 14 -8.27 7.67 -6.54
N ARG A 15 -9.12 6.90 -5.84
CA ARG A 15 -8.85 5.49 -5.52
C ARG A 15 -9.08 4.61 -6.74
N GLY A 16 -8.11 3.76 -7.08
CA GLY A 16 -8.27 2.72 -8.11
C GLY A 16 -8.36 3.25 -9.54
N GLU A 17 -8.07 4.53 -9.78
CA GLU A 17 -8.07 5.13 -11.12
C GLU A 17 -6.65 5.25 -11.68
N ARG A 18 -6.50 5.15 -13.00
CA ARG A 18 -5.22 5.36 -13.72
C ARG A 18 -4.07 4.58 -13.05
N MET A 19 -3.05 5.27 -12.53
CA MET A 19 -1.91 4.61 -11.85
C MET A 19 -2.32 3.99 -10.51
N GLY A 20 -3.36 4.51 -9.86
CA GLY A 20 -3.91 3.99 -8.61
C GLY A 20 -4.57 2.62 -8.75
N ALA A 21 -4.90 2.17 -9.97
CA ALA A 21 -5.39 0.80 -10.22
C ALA A 21 -4.29 -0.26 -10.11
N GLY A 22 -3.02 0.13 -10.30
CA GLY A 22 -1.89 -0.78 -10.41
C GLY A 22 -1.63 -1.62 -9.14
N PRO A 23 -1.53 -1.01 -7.94
CA PRO A 23 -1.18 -1.73 -6.72
C PRO A 23 -2.12 -2.89 -6.41
N GLU A 24 -3.43 -2.66 -6.40
CA GLU A 24 -4.41 -3.74 -6.15
C GLU A 24 -4.45 -4.75 -7.29
N HIS A 25 -4.25 -4.34 -8.54
CA HIS A 25 -4.13 -5.27 -9.64
C HIS A 25 -2.97 -6.26 -9.44
N LEU A 26 -1.80 -5.79 -8.99
CA LEU A 26 -0.65 -6.67 -8.68
C LEU A 26 -0.93 -7.62 -7.53
N LEU A 27 -1.62 -7.15 -6.49
CA LEU A 27 -2.04 -8.00 -5.38
C LEU A 27 -2.98 -9.11 -5.86
N HIS A 28 -4.01 -8.77 -6.63
CA HIS A 28 -4.97 -9.74 -7.20
C HIS A 28 -4.33 -10.69 -8.22
N ALA A 29 -3.30 -10.25 -8.95
CA ALA A 29 -2.53 -11.08 -9.87
C ALA A 29 -1.61 -12.11 -9.17
N GLY A 30 -1.59 -12.12 -7.84
CA GLY A 30 -0.91 -13.13 -7.04
C GLY A 30 0.53 -12.75 -6.66
N LEU A 31 0.90 -11.47 -6.68
CA LEU A 31 2.21 -11.03 -6.20
C LEU A 31 2.53 -11.55 -4.78
N PRO A 32 1.64 -11.48 -3.77
CA PRO A 32 1.94 -12.00 -2.43
C PRO A 32 2.22 -13.50 -2.45
N ALA A 33 1.38 -14.27 -3.15
CA ALA A 33 1.52 -15.72 -3.27
C ALA A 33 2.84 -16.11 -3.94
N ARG A 34 3.25 -15.39 -4.99
CA ARG A 34 4.53 -15.62 -5.67
C ARG A 34 5.74 -15.33 -4.77
N LEU A 35 5.69 -14.27 -3.97
CA LEU A 35 6.74 -13.97 -2.99
C LEU A 35 6.79 -15.01 -1.88
N SER A 36 5.64 -15.46 -1.37
CA SER A 36 5.59 -16.55 -0.38
C SER A 36 6.14 -17.86 -0.95
N ALA A 37 5.79 -18.20 -2.20
CA ALA A 37 6.32 -19.38 -2.88
C ALA A 37 7.85 -19.32 -3.11
N ALA A 38 8.42 -18.11 -3.17
CA ALA A 38 9.86 -17.90 -3.23
C ALA A 38 10.56 -17.95 -1.85
N GLY A 39 9.83 -18.25 -0.77
CA GLY A 39 10.39 -18.41 0.58
C GLY A 39 10.43 -17.13 1.43
N HIS A 40 9.65 -16.11 1.07
CA HIS A 40 9.49 -14.90 1.88
C HIS A 40 8.32 -15.02 2.87
N GLU A 41 8.49 -14.44 4.06
CA GLU A 41 7.35 -14.15 4.95
C GLU A 41 6.74 -12.83 4.47
N VAL A 42 5.49 -12.87 4.00
CA VAL A 42 4.87 -11.73 3.30
C VAL A 42 3.70 -11.20 4.12
N GLY A 43 3.78 -9.92 4.48
CA GLY A 43 2.64 -9.15 4.96
C GLY A 43 2.10 -8.24 3.85
N VAL A 44 0.79 -7.97 3.88
CA VAL A 44 0.12 -7.12 2.90
C VAL A 44 -0.76 -6.11 3.63
N ARG A 45 -0.60 -4.83 3.29
CA ARG A 45 -1.44 -3.73 3.77
C ARG A 45 -1.87 -2.87 2.60
N VAL A 46 -3.16 -2.56 2.54
CA VAL A 46 -3.71 -1.56 1.63
C VAL A 46 -3.93 -0.28 2.45
N VAL A 47 -3.37 0.83 1.98
CA VAL A 47 -3.55 2.14 2.60
C VAL A 47 -4.86 2.72 2.12
N GLU A 48 -5.70 3.19 3.04
CA GLU A 48 -6.97 3.86 2.76
C GLU A 48 -6.92 5.30 3.29
N ALA A 49 -7.31 6.27 2.46
CA ALA A 49 -7.46 7.66 2.87
C ALA A 49 -8.67 7.83 3.81
N PRO A 50 -8.55 8.59 4.91
CA PRO A 50 -9.63 8.74 5.88
C PRO A 50 -10.73 9.72 5.42
N GLY A 51 -11.84 9.19 4.91
CA GLY A 51 -13.07 9.98 4.65
C GLY A 51 -13.57 9.87 3.22
N SER A 52 -14.68 10.56 2.91
CA SER A 52 -15.33 10.51 1.58
C SER A 52 -15.05 11.72 0.69
N TRP A 53 -14.49 12.81 1.23
CA TRP A 53 -14.19 14.03 0.46
C TRP A 53 -12.81 14.57 0.79
N HIS A 54 -11.97 14.72 -0.24
CA HIS A 54 -10.62 15.24 -0.08
C HIS A 54 -10.23 16.11 -1.27
N SER A 55 -9.52 17.21 -1.01
CA SER A 55 -8.72 17.86 -2.05
C SER A 55 -7.48 17.00 -2.32
N GLU A 56 -7.01 16.99 -3.57
CA GLU A 56 -5.83 16.21 -4.00
C GLU A 56 -4.63 16.40 -3.05
N VAL A 57 -4.33 17.66 -2.67
CA VAL A 57 -3.22 17.99 -1.77
C VAL A 57 -3.41 17.39 -0.38
N ARG A 58 -4.63 17.44 0.17
CA ARG A 58 -4.92 16.89 1.51
C ARG A 58 -4.74 15.37 1.50
N THR A 59 -5.31 14.68 0.51
CA THR A 59 -5.16 13.23 0.37
C THR A 59 -3.68 12.84 0.28
N ALA A 60 -2.88 13.58 -0.48
CA ALA A 60 -1.46 13.28 -0.63
C ALA A 60 -0.71 13.32 0.72
N PHE A 61 -0.92 14.36 1.54
CA PHE A 61 -0.29 14.47 2.86
C PHE A 61 -0.79 13.40 3.83
N GLU A 62 -2.08 13.09 3.83
CA GLU A 62 -2.66 12.05 4.68
C GLU A 62 -2.12 10.67 4.33
N LEU A 63 -2.10 10.32 3.04
CA LEU A 63 -1.51 9.08 2.54
C LEU A 63 -0.03 9.00 2.90
N ALA A 64 0.74 10.07 2.72
CA ALA A 64 2.16 10.10 3.09
C ALA A 64 2.36 9.83 4.60
N GLY A 65 1.50 10.40 5.46
CA GLY A 65 1.52 10.14 6.90
C GLY A 65 1.24 8.67 7.26
N LEU A 66 0.22 8.08 6.63
CA LEU A 66 -0.13 6.67 6.82
C LEU A 66 0.96 5.71 6.33
N ILE A 67 1.54 5.99 5.16
CA ILE A 67 2.66 5.22 4.60
C ILE A 67 3.86 5.30 5.55
N ALA A 68 4.21 6.50 6.02
CA ALA A 68 5.35 6.68 6.91
C ALA A 68 5.18 5.92 8.23
N ALA A 69 3.96 5.89 8.79
CA ALA A 69 3.64 5.08 9.97
C ALA A 69 3.81 3.59 9.67
N GLN A 70 3.21 3.10 8.58
CA GLN A 70 3.28 1.69 8.21
C GLN A 70 4.72 1.22 7.94
N VAL A 71 5.55 2.05 7.30
CA VAL A 71 6.96 1.74 7.08
C VAL A 71 7.71 1.64 8.41
N ARG A 72 7.50 2.55 9.36
CA ARG A 72 8.14 2.48 10.68
C ARG A 72 7.77 1.20 11.42
N ASP A 73 6.50 0.83 11.41
CA ASP A 73 6.00 -0.38 12.08
C ASP A 73 6.54 -1.65 11.41
N SER A 74 6.64 -1.65 10.08
CA SER A 74 7.19 -2.79 9.33
C SER A 74 8.67 -2.99 9.66
N ARG A 75 9.43 -1.89 9.72
CA ARG A 75 10.86 -1.92 10.07
C ARG A 75 11.10 -2.35 11.51
N SER A 76 10.28 -1.91 12.47
CA SER A 76 10.40 -2.34 13.87
C SER A 76 10.06 -3.83 14.04
N ALA A 77 9.21 -4.38 13.17
CA ALA A 77 8.89 -5.80 13.09
C ALA A 77 9.88 -6.64 12.28
N GLY A 78 10.97 -6.04 11.76
CA GLY A 78 12.05 -6.74 11.06
C GLY A 78 11.83 -6.98 9.57
N ALA A 79 10.93 -6.23 8.94
CA ALA A 79 10.80 -6.16 7.47
C ALA A 79 11.76 -5.13 6.85
#